data_AF-A0A9D5LG29-F1
#
_entry.id   AF-A0A9D5LG29-F1
#
_cell.length_a   1.000
_cell.length_b   1.000
_cell.length_c   1.000
_cell.angle_alpha   90.00
_cell.angle_beta   90.00
_cell.angle_gamma   90.00
#
_symmetry.space_group_name_H-M   'P 1'
#
loop_
_entity.id
_entity.type
_entity.pdbx_description
1 polymer ?
#
loop_
_entity_poly.entity_id
_entity_poly.type
_entity_poly.pdbx_seq_one_letter_code
_entity_poly.pdbx_strand_id
1 'polypeptide(L)'
;AGHISISFDNADATRLTDEFMAQLAKEYMEGMGIKNTQYLVVRHLETEHPHFHIVYNRLNLSGNAVNERNNFRRSDRVVKAIKDKYGLTYSPLKQKYEDRIPVFKERISQAIYGCKSWDEFSRRLACAGIEVKFHDDHNTGKHVGVKFTDGDITVNGSKIDRAFTYRRLNNLFEFNRKHGQQQSDHAPAHPKVTVEYTPTQKSSLVEDVIEVTVGAIGSLFTLGPGFDPEEQAFQNAIKKEEAKRKRKSRKI
;
A
#
# COMPACT_ATOMS: atom_id res chain seq x y z
N ALA A 1 -18.36 -13.15 23.16
CA ALA A 1 -17.12 -12.52 23.64
C ALA A 1 -16.16 -12.24 22.47
N GLY A 2 -15.26 -11.27 22.62
CA GLY A 2 -14.12 -11.05 21.74
C GLY A 2 -12.86 -11.65 22.37
N HIS A 3 -11.91 -12.07 21.53
CA HIS A 3 -10.67 -12.71 21.96
C HIS A 3 -9.50 -12.20 21.12
N ILE A 4 -8.41 -11.83 21.79
CA ILE A 4 -7.21 -11.26 21.18
C ILE A 4 -6.01 -11.94 21.82
N SER A 5 -5.03 -12.34 21.03
CA SER A 5 -3.73 -12.83 21.51
C SER A 5 -2.64 -11.87 21.06
N ILE A 6 -1.74 -11.51 21.97
CA ILE A 6 -0.57 -10.67 21.68
C ILE A 6 0.67 -11.43 22.10
N SER A 7 1.52 -11.72 21.12
CA SER A 7 2.78 -12.45 21.30
C SER A 7 3.98 -11.52 21.18
N PHE A 8 5.02 -11.83 21.94
CA PHE A 8 6.27 -11.10 22.00
C PHE A 8 7.43 -11.98 21.54
N ASP A 9 8.52 -11.34 21.15
CA ASP A 9 9.76 -12.05 20.85
C ASP A 9 10.43 -12.52 22.15
N ASN A 10 11.15 -13.63 22.08
CA ASN A 10 11.87 -14.18 23.24
C ASN A 10 12.98 -13.23 23.71
N ALA A 11 13.51 -12.38 22.83
CA ALA A 11 14.48 -11.34 23.19
C ALA A 11 13.93 -10.36 24.24
N ASP A 12 12.61 -10.15 24.29
CA ASP A 12 11.97 -9.26 25.25
C ASP A 12 11.52 -9.98 26.54
N ALA A 13 11.71 -11.30 26.67
CA ALA A 13 11.12 -12.09 27.76
C ALA A 13 11.48 -11.56 29.17
N THR A 14 12.71 -11.10 29.36
CA THR A 14 13.21 -10.62 30.67
C THR A 14 12.56 -9.33 31.16
N ARG A 15 12.03 -8.51 30.26
CA ARG A 15 11.33 -7.25 30.60
C ARG A 15 9.81 -7.42 30.73
N LEU A 16 9.26 -8.57 30.34
CA LEU A 16 7.82 -8.84 30.38
C LEU A 16 7.37 -9.30 31.77
N THR A 17 7.36 -8.38 32.74
CA THR A 17 6.72 -8.62 34.05
C THR A 17 5.20 -8.58 33.92
N ASP A 18 4.47 -9.06 34.93
CA ASP A 18 3.00 -9.07 34.91
C ASP A 18 2.44 -7.64 34.87
N GLU A 19 3.05 -6.69 35.58
CA GLU A 19 2.67 -5.28 35.56
C GLU A 19 2.87 -4.67 34.18
N PHE A 20 4.01 -4.98 33.55
CA PHE A 20 4.30 -4.47 32.22
C PHE A 20 3.35 -5.08 31.17
N MET A 21 3.11 -6.39 31.21
CA MET A 21 2.13 -7.03 30.32
C MET A 21 0.71 -6.48 30.53
N ALA A 22 0.29 -6.23 31.78
CA ALA A 22 -1.00 -5.61 32.08
C ALA A 22 -1.08 -4.18 31.52
N GLN A 23 0.00 -3.40 31.63
CA GLN A 23 0.10 -2.08 31.01
C GLN A 23 -0.04 -2.16 29.49
N LEU A 24 0.70 -3.05 28.84
CA LEU A 24 0.65 -3.23 27.38
C LEU A 24 -0.76 -3.65 26.92
N ALA A 25 -1.42 -4.55 27.65
CA ALA A 25 -2.79 -4.97 27.37
C ALA A 25 -3.79 -3.79 27.47
N LYS A 26 -3.64 -2.94 28.49
CA LYS A 26 -4.48 -1.74 28.66
C LYS A 26 -4.27 -0.72 27.54
N GLU A 27 -3.02 -0.44 27.18
CA GLU A 27 -2.70 0.47 26.07
C GLU A 27 -3.20 -0.07 24.72
N TYR A 28 -3.11 -1.39 24.53
CA TYR A 28 -3.65 -2.03 23.35
C TYR A 28 -5.18 -1.89 23.27
N MET A 29 -5.90 -2.14 24.35
CA MET A 29 -7.36 -1.98 24.41
C MET A 29 -7.78 -0.53 24.12
N GLU A 30 -7.05 0.43 24.68
CA GLU A 30 -7.26 1.86 24.46
C GLU A 30 -7.02 2.23 22.99
N GLY A 31 -5.91 1.80 22.39
CA GLY A 31 -5.58 2.03 20.98
C GLY A 31 -6.55 1.34 20.02
N MET A 32 -7.12 0.21 20.42
CA MET A 32 -8.18 -0.47 19.67
C MET A 32 -9.52 0.24 19.78
N GLY A 33 -9.68 1.17 20.73
CA GLY A 33 -10.96 1.82 21.03
C GLY A 33 -11.96 0.89 21.73
N ILE A 34 -11.47 -0.18 22.36
CA ILE A 34 -12.28 -1.14 23.11
C ILE A 34 -12.32 -0.63 24.56
N LYS A 35 -13.27 0.24 24.83
CA LYS A 35 -13.40 0.97 26.10
C LYS A 35 -14.72 0.65 26.79
N ASN A 36 -14.78 0.96 28.08
CA ASN A 36 -15.99 0.79 28.90
C ASN A 36 -16.56 -0.63 28.81
N THR A 37 -15.70 -1.64 28.76
CA THR A 37 -16.09 -3.05 28.69
C THR A 37 -15.33 -3.84 29.74
N GLN A 38 -15.96 -4.91 30.23
CA GLN A 38 -15.28 -5.88 31.08
C GLN A 38 -14.35 -6.73 30.23
N TYR A 39 -13.13 -6.94 30.72
CA TYR A 39 -12.16 -7.82 30.07
C TYR A 39 -11.28 -8.51 31.12
N LEU A 40 -10.75 -9.66 30.72
CA LEU A 40 -9.75 -10.44 31.44
C LEU A 40 -8.48 -10.48 30.60
N VAL A 41 -7.33 -10.33 31.26
CA VAL A 41 -6.01 -10.55 30.66
C VAL A 41 -5.42 -11.81 31.28
N VAL A 42 -4.97 -12.74 30.44
CA VAL A 42 -4.40 -14.02 30.86
C VAL A 42 -3.03 -14.19 30.22
N ARG A 43 -2.00 -14.34 31.03
CA ARG A 43 -0.64 -14.67 30.57
C ARG A 43 -0.45 -16.18 30.57
N HIS A 44 0.17 -16.72 29.52
CA HIS A 44 0.64 -18.11 29.52
C HIS A 44 2.12 -18.15 29.90
N LEU A 45 2.48 -19.05 30.83
CA LEU A 45 3.86 -19.22 31.31
C LEU A 45 4.56 -20.44 30.70
N GLU A 46 3.80 -21.40 30.18
CA GLU A 46 4.30 -22.72 29.77
C GLU A 46 4.57 -22.83 28.25
N THR A 47 4.74 -21.70 27.57
CA THR A 47 4.86 -21.66 26.11
C THR A 47 6.18 -21.07 25.67
N GLU A 48 6.72 -21.56 24.55
CA GLU A 48 8.02 -21.13 23.99
C GLU A 48 8.12 -19.62 23.73
N HIS A 49 7.00 -18.97 23.41
CA HIS A 49 6.93 -17.53 23.16
C HIS A 49 6.09 -16.82 24.22
N PRO A 50 6.59 -15.76 24.88
CA PRO A 50 5.81 -14.97 25.81
C PRO A 50 4.59 -14.35 25.12
N HIS A 51 3.41 -14.56 25.68
CA HIS A 51 2.19 -13.96 25.16
C HIS A 51 1.14 -13.82 26.25
N PHE A 52 0.15 -12.97 25.98
CA PHE A 52 -1.07 -12.92 26.76
C PHE A 52 -2.30 -12.90 25.85
N HIS A 53 -3.42 -13.26 26.45
CA HIS A 53 -4.74 -13.24 25.86
C HIS A 53 -5.59 -12.17 26.53
N ILE A 54 -6.38 -11.45 25.73
CA ILE A 54 -7.43 -10.57 26.21
C ILE A 54 -8.77 -11.16 25.79
N VAL A 55 -9.62 -11.43 26.77
CA VAL A 55 -11.02 -11.81 26.56
C VAL A 55 -11.89 -10.65 27.01
N TYR A 56 -12.76 -10.14 26.14
CA TYR A 56 -13.57 -8.96 26.45
C TYR A 56 -15.03 -9.12 26.00
N ASN A 57 -15.94 -8.38 26.61
CA ASN A 57 -17.33 -8.33 26.15
C ASN A 57 -17.45 -7.44 24.90
N ARG A 58 -18.16 -7.93 23.87
CA ARG A 58 -18.46 -7.17 22.65
C ARG A 58 -19.57 -6.14 22.86
N LEU A 59 -20.29 -6.22 23.98
CA LEU A 59 -21.16 -5.16 24.45
C LEU A 59 -20.43 -4.38 25.54
N ASN A 60 -20.37 -3.07 25.38
CA ASN A 60 -19.86 -2.21 26.43
C ASN A 60 -20.89 -2.06 27.56
N LEU A 61 -20.47 -1.48 28.69
CA LEU A 61 -21.32 -1.27 29.87
C LEU A 61 -22.47 -0.29 29.64
N SER A 62 -22.47 0.44 28.52
CA SER A 62 -23.58 1.28 28.07
C SER A 62 -24.56 0.54 27.15
N GLY A 63 -24.37 -0.76 26.92
CA GLY A 63 -25.23 -1.58 26.04
C GLY A 63 -24.92 -1.47 24.54
N ASN A 64 -23.90 -0.72 24.14
CA ASN A 64 -23.52 -0.54 22.74
C ASN A 64 -22.51 -1.60 22.29
N ALA A 65 -22.64 -2.06 21.04
CA ALA A 65 -21.69 -2.96 20.42
C ALA A 65 -20.33 -2.28 20.17
N VAL A 66 -19.24 -3.00 20.47
CA VAL A 66 -17.88 -2.58 20.16
C VAL A 66 -17.69 -2.49 18.64
N ASN A 67 -17.02 -1.45 18.17
CA ASN A 67 -16.77 -1.26 16.74
C ASN A 67 -15.70 -2.23 16.23
N GLU A 68 -16.12 -3.22 15.45
CA GLU A 68 -15.24 -4.24 14.87
C GLU A 68 -14.70 -3.90 13.47
N ARG A 69 -15.06 -2.75 12.90
CA ARG A 69 -14.65 -2.39 11.54
C ARG A 69 -13.15 -2.18 11.47
N ASN A 70 -12.53 -2.89 10.52
CA ASN A 70 -11.11 -2.76 10.17
C ASN A 70 -10.17 -3.09 11.36
N ASN A 71 -10.59 -3.97 12.27
CA ASN A 71 -9.85 -4.34 13.47
C ASN A 71 -8.43 -4.82 13.17
N PHE A 72 -8.22 -5.63 12.12
CA PHE A 72 -6.88 -6.10 11.74
C PHE A 72 -5.91 -4.95 11.45
N ARG A 73 -6.33 -3.96 10.66
CA ARG A 73 -5.48 -2.79 10.35
C ARG A 73 -5.31 -1.86 11.55
N ARG A 74 -6.30 -1.80 12.44
CA ARG A 74 -6.19 -1.02 13.68
C ARG A 74 -5.19 -1.67 14.64
N SER A 75 -5.33 -2.98 14.85
CA SER A 75 -4.46 -3.80 15.70
C SER A 75 -3.01 -3.71 15.23
N ASP A 76 -2.74 -3.86 13.93
CA ASP A 76 -1.39 -3.74 13.38
C ASP A 76 -0.74 -2.37 13.69
N ARG A 77 -1.49 -1.27 13.53
CA ARG A 77 -1.01 0.08 13.88
C ARG A 77 -0.78 0.26 15.38
N VAL A 78 -1.66 -0.27 16.22
CA VAL A 78 -1.55 -0.17 17.68
C VAL A 78 -0.36 -0.97 18.19
N VAL A 79 -0.19 -2.21 17.73
CA VAL A 79 0.98 -3.03 18.06
C VAL A 79 2.26 -2.36 17.60
N LYS A 80 2.29 -1.79 16.38
CA LYS A 80 3.45 -1.05 15.87
C LYS A 80 3.80 0.14 16.78
N ALA A 81 2.81 0.97 17.12
CA ALA A 81 3.01 2.11 18.02
C ALA A 81 3.49 1.70 19.42
N ILE A 82 2.95 0.62 19.98
CA ILE A 82 3.40 0.07 21.27
C ILE A 82 4.84 -0.43 21.16
N LYS A 83 5.19 -1.16 20.10
CA LYS A 83 6.55 -1.64 19.88
C LYS A 83 7.55 -0.50 19.76
N ASP A 84 7.23 0.52 18.98
CA ASP A 84 8.06 1.70 18.79
C ASP A 84 8.25 2.47 20.11
N LYS A 85 7.16 2.66 20.87
CA LYS A 85 7.18 3.37 22.16
C LYS A 85 8.08 2.72 23.20
N TYR A 86 8.08 1.38 23.27
CA TYR A 86 8.80 0.62 24.30
C TYR A 86 10.09 -0.02 23.79
N GLY A 87 10.46 0.21 22.53
CA GLY A 87 11.59 -0.46 21.89
C GLY A 87 11.50 -1.99 21.99
N LEU A 88 10.31 -2.54 21.73
CA LEU A 88 10.10 -3.99 21.69
C LEU A 88 10.52 -4.56 20.34
N THR A 89 10.93 -5.82 20.36
CA THR A 89 11.50 -6.51 19.22
C THR A 89 10.42 -6.79 18.16
N TYR A 90 10.73 -6.44 16.91
CA TYR A 90 9.94 -6.86 15.76
C TYR A 90 10.27 -8.30 15.40
N SER A 91 9.26 -9.07 14.98
CA SER A 91 9.51 -10.42 14.46
C SER A 91 10.49 -10.31 13.28
N PRO A 92 11.60 -11.07 13.27
CA PRO A 92 12.63 -10.95 12.23
C PRO A 92 12.06 -11.10 10.82
N LEU A 93 11.10 -12.03 10.64
CA LEU A 93 10.40 -12.21 9.38
C LEU A 93 9.60 -10.97 8.99
N LYS A 94 8.81 -10.41 9.92
CA LYS A 94 8.00 -9.22 9.65
C LYS A 94 8.87 -8.02 9.28
N GLN A 95 9.99 -7.81 9.98
CA GLN A 95 10.94 -6.76 9.65
C GLN A 95 11.53 -6.95 8.25
N LYS A 96 12.01 -8.17 7.95
CA LYS A 96 12.51 -8.54 6.62
C LYS A 96 11.48 -8.30 5.51
N TYR A 97 10.19 -8.58 5.76
CA TYR A 97 9.10 -8.26 4.84
C TYR A 97 8.92 -6.75 4.64
N GLU A 98 8.88 -5.96 5.73
CA GLU A 98 8.69 -4.51 5.67
C GLU A 98 9.86 -3.80 4.96
N ASP A 99 11.10 -4.20 5.24
CA ASP A 99 12.31 -3.62 4.64
C ASP A 99 12.39 -3.86 3.12
N ARG A 100 11.71 -4.89 2.63
CA ARG A 100 11.72 -5.26 1.20
C ARG A 100 10.62 -4.61 0.39
N ILE A 101 9.57 -4.10 1.04
CA ILE A 101 8.48 -3.38 0.34
C ILE A 101 9.01 -2.18 -0.47
N PRO A 102 9.90 -1.30 0.05
CA PRO A 102 10.48 -0.22 -0.73
C PRO A 102 11.26 -0.69 -1.96
N VAL A 103 12.05 -1.76 -1.81
CA VAL A 103 12.86 -2.36 -2.89
C VAL A 103 11.95 -2.90 -4.00
N PHE A 104 10.90 -3.64 -3.63
CA PHE A 104 9.90 -4.08 -4.60
C PHE A 104 9.24 -2.89 -5.29
N LYS A 105 8.83 -1.87 -4.54
CA LYS A 105 8.17 -0.69 -5.09
C LYS A 105 9.05 -0.01 -6.14
N GLU A 106 10.31 0.22 -5.84
CA GLU A 106 11.26 0.84 -6.77
C GLU A 106 11.43 0.01 -8.05
N ARG A 107 11.80 -1.27 -7.92
CA ARG A 107 12.07 -2.15 -9.07
C ARG A 107 10.83 -2.35 -9.95
N ILE A 108 9.64 -2.51 -9.34
CA ILE A 108 8.37 -2.63 -10.07
C ILE A 108 8.06 -1.33 -10.81
N SER A 109 8.28 -0.17 -10.18
CA SER A 109 8.06 1.14 -10.79
C SER A 109 8.97 1.38 -12.00
N GLN A 110 10.21 0.89 -11.95
CA GLN A 110 11.14 0.98 -13.09
C GLN A 110 10.74 0.01 -14.21
N ALA A 111 10.35 -1.23 -13.87
CA ALA A 111 10.04 -2.25 -14.87
C ALA A 111 8.76 -1.97 -15.66
N ILE A 112 7.77 -1.31 -15.03
CA ILE A 112 6.43 -1.11 -15.59
C ILE A 112 6.37 -0.12 -16.76
N TYR A 113 7.34 0.80 -16.86
CA TYR A 113 7.30 1.90 -17.82
C TYR A 113 7.25 1.38 -19.26
N GLY A 114 6.19 1.72 -20.01
CA GLY A 114 6.00 1.30 -21.39
C GLY A 114 5.68 -0.19 -21.60
N CYS A 115 5.46 -0.97 -20.53
CA CYS A 115 5.02 -2.36 -20.68
C CYS A 115 3.62 -2.44 -21.30
N LYS A 116 3.45 -3.35 -22.26
CA LYS A 116 2.18 -3.57 -22.98
C LYS A 116 1.51 -4.90 -22.65
N SER A 117 2.21 -5.79 -21.96
CA SER A 117 1.71 -7.12 -21.60
C SER A 117 2.29 -7.61 -20.28
N TRP A 118 1.61 -8.58 -19.67
CA TRP A 118 2.11 -9.30 -18.50
C TRP A 118 3.39 -10.08 -18.80
N ASP A 119 3.54 -10.64 -20.01
CA ASP A 119 4.74 -11.38 -20.41
C ASP A 119 5.97 -10.47 -20.49
N GLU A 120 5.81 -9.28 -21.09
CA GLU A 120 6.87 -8.28 -21.14
C GLU A 120 7.27 -7.80 -19.74
N PHE A 121 6.28 -7.47 -18.92
CA PHE A 121 6.50 -7.02 -17.55
C PHE A 121 7.19 -8.10 -16.70
N SER A 122 6.75 -9.36 -16.81
CA SER A 122 7.33 -10.49 -16.08
C SER A 122 8.76 -10.77 -16.52
N ARG A 123 9.08 -10.68 -17.83
CA ARG A 123 10.47 -10.82 -18.32
C ARG A 123 11.38 -9.72 -17.79
N ARG A 124 10.92 -8.46 -17.77
CA ARG A 124 11.71 -7.35 -17.23
C ARG A 124 11.97 -7.50 -15.74
N LEU A 125 10.95 -7.91 -14.98
CA LEU A 125 11.11 -8.17 -13.56
C LEU A 125 12.01 -9.38 -13.28
N ALA A 126 11.94 -10.43 -14.10
CA ALA A 126 12.83 -11.58 -13.99
C ALA A 126 14.31 -11.16 -14.17
N CYS A 127 14.62 -10.25 -15.09
CA CYS A 127 15.97 -9.67 -15.21
C CYS A 127 16.40 -8.88 -13.96
N ALA A 128 15.45 -8.34 -13.19
CA ALA A 128 15.69 -7.68 -11.91
C ALA A 128 15.61 -8.62 -10.69
N GLY A 129 15.56 -9.94 -10.93
CA GLY A 129 15.50 -10.98 -9.89
C GLY A 129 14.12 -11.14 -9.23
N ILE A 130 13.06 -10.55 -9.78
CA ILE A 130 11.71 -10.62 -9.23
C ILE A 130 10.83 -11.56 -10.07
N GLU A 131 10.33 -12.61 -9.43
CA GLU A 131 9.35 -13.52 -10.02
C GLU A 131 7.92 -13.00 -9.80
N VAL A 132 7.08 -13.08 -10.83
CA VAL A 132 5.67 -12.68 -10.79
C VAL A 132 4.79 -13.92 -10.74
N LYS A 133 3.91 -14.03 -9.73
CA LYS A 133 2.92 -15.10 -9.60
C LYS A 133 1.51 -14.53 -9.50
N PHE A 134 0.55 -15.18 -10.15
CA PHE A 134 -0.84 -14.79 -10.06
C PHE A 134 -1.55 -15.50 -8.91
N HIS A 135 -2.57 -14.86 -8.37
CA HIS A 135 -3.51 -15.47 -7.43
C HIS A 135 -4.89 -15.48 -8.07
N ASP A 136 -5.42 -16.69 -8.25
CA ASP A 136 -6.62 -16.93 -9.02
C ASP A 136 -7.81 -17.14 -8.09
N ASP A 137 -8.96 -16.64 -8.53
CA ASP A 137 -10.24 -16.96 -7.91
C ASP A 137 -10.53 -18.45 -8.13
N HIS A 138 -10.67 -19.20 -7.04
CA HIS A 138 -10.98 -20.63 -7.09
C HIS A 138 -12.28 -20.92 -7.85
N ASN A 139 -13.26 -20.01 -7.83
CA ASN A 139 -14.57 -20.24 -8.45
C ASN A 139 -14.60 -19.86 -9.93
N THR A 140 -13.85 -18.84 -10.34
CA THR A 140 -13.91 -18.29 -11.71
C THR A 140 -12.65 -18.56 -12.54
N GLY A 141 -11.56 -19.01 -11.91
CA GLY A 141 -10.26 -19.21 -12.55
C GLY A 141 -9.57 -17.92 -13.00
N LYS A 142 -10.15 -16.75 -12.69
CA LYS A 142 -9.61 -15.46 -13.11
C LYS A 142 -8.53 -14.99 -12.15
N HIS A 143 -7.49 -14.37 -12.69
CA HIS A 143 -6.49 -13.68 -11.88
C HIS A 143 -7.13 -12.53 -11.09
N VAL A 144 -7.09 -12.62 -9.76
CA VAL A 144 -7.60 -11.60 -8.82
C VAL A 144 -6.46 -10.80 -8.21
N GLY A 145 -5.32 -11.44 -8.02
CA GLY A 145 -4.15 -10.86 -7.40
C GLY A 145 -2.86 -11.16 -8.14
N VAL A 146 -1.82 -10.43 -7.76
CA VAL A 146 -0.45 -10.64 -8.21
C VAL A 146 0.46 -10.63 -6.98
N LYS A 147 1.46 -11.50 -7.00
CA LYS A 147 2.50 -11.65 -5.99
C LYS A 147 3.85 -11.47 -6.65
N PHE A 148 4.75 -10.80 -5.95
CA PHE A 148 6.12 -10.56 -6.37
C PHE A 148 7.05 -11.30 -5.41
N THR A 149 7.99 -12.08 -5.95
CA THR A 149 8.93 -12.88 -5.14
C THR A 149 10.36 -12.48 -5.47
N ASP A 150 11.15 -12.17 -4.45
CA ASP A 150 12.59 -11.90 -4.53
C ASP A 150 13.27 -12.83 -3.51
N GLY A 151 13.96 -13.87 -4.00
CA GLY A 151 14.51 -14.93 -3.18
C GLY A 151 13.44 -15.65 -2.34
N ASP A 152 13.53 -15.53 -1.01
CA ASP A 152 12.63 -16.16 -0.06
C ASP A 152 11.43 -15.28 0.36
N ILE A 153 11.32 -14.08 -0.20
CA ILE A 153 10.32 -13.09 0.20
C ILE A 153 9.28 -12.94 -0.91
N THR A 154 8.04 -13.34 -0.61
CA THR A 154 6.89 -13.11 -1.49
C THR A 154 5.94 -12.05 -0.90
N VAL A 155 5.61 -11.03 -1.68
CA VAL A 155 4.71 -9.94 -1.28
C VAL A 155 3.55 -9.78 -2.26
N ASN A 156 2.33 -9.67 -1.75
CA ASN A 156 1.16 -9.34 -2.57
C ASN A 156 1.29 -7.91 -3.12
N GLY A 157 0.98 -7.69 -4.40
CA GLY A 157 1.06 -6.37 -5.01
C GLY A 157 0.28 -5.30 -4.24
N SER A 158 -0.91 -5.64 -3.73
CA SER A 158 -1.74 -4.75 -2.90
C SER A 158 -1.12 -4.35 -1.55
N LYS A 159 -0.13 -5.11 -1.07
CA LYS A 159 0.63 -4.80 0.16
C LYS A 159 1.82 -3.88 -0.13
N ILE A 160 2.32 -3.87 -1.36
CA ILE A 160 3.39 -2.97 -1.81
C ILE A 160 2.79 -1.60 -2.12
N ASP A 161 1.83 -1.57 -3.05
CA ASP A 161 1.09 -0.36 -3.39
C ASP A 161 -0.24 -0.73 -4.07
N ARG A 162 -1.28 0.10 -3.90
CA ARG A 162 -2.54 -0.10 -4.62
C ARG A 162 -2.33 -0.08 -6.13
N ALA A 163 -1.34 0.68 -6.62
CA ALA A 163 -0.92 0.74 -8.02
C ALA A 163 -0.52 -0.64 -8.59
N PHE A 164 0.05 -1.53 -7.77
CA PHE A 164 0.56 -2.83 -8.21
C PHE A 164 -0.44 -3.97 -8.02
N THR A 165 -1.74 -3.64 -8.00
CA THR A 165 -2.80 -4.66 -8.05
C THR A 165 -2.96 -5.20 -9.46
N TYR A 166 -3.34 -6.48 -9.59
CA TYR A 166 -3.54 -7.13 -10.90
C TYR A 166 -4.41 -6.28 -11.83
N ARG A 167 -5.59 -5.85 -11.36
CA ARG A 167 -6.52 -5.03 -12.14
C ARG A 167 -5.89 -3.73 -12.64
N ARG A 168 -5.10 -3.04 -11.81
CA ARG A 168 -4.49 -1.75 -12.22
C ARG A 168 -3.37 -1.95 -13.23
N LEU A 169 -2.52 -2.94 -13.01
CA LEU A 169 -1.44 -3.29 -13.94
C LEU A 169 -2.02 -3.74 -15.28
N ASN A 170 -3.04 -4.60 -15.27
CA ASN A 170 -3.72 -5.05 -16.49
C ASN A 170 -4.32 -3.89 -17.27
N ASN A 171 -5.04 -2.98 -16.60
CA ASN A 171 -5.60 -1.79 -17.24
C ASN A 171 -4.52 -0.87 -17.83
N LEU A 172 -3.37 -0.72 -17.14
CA LEU A 172 -2.25 0.05 -17.66
C LEU A 172 -1.68 -0.58 -18.93
N PHE A 173 -1.52 -1.90 -18.96
CA PHE A 173 -1.01 -2.61 -20.14
C PHE A 173 -1.99 -2.53 -21.31
N GLU A 174 -3.30 -2.64 -21.05
CA GLU A 174 -4.34 -2.39 -22.05
C GLU A 174 -4.29 -0.97 -22.61
N PHE A 175 -4.12 0.03 -21.75
CA PHE A 175 -3.96 1.42 -22.16
C PHE A 175 -2.72 1.62 -23.05
N ASN A 176 -1.57 1.11 -22.62
CA ASN A 176 -0.32 1.21 -23.38
C ASN A 176 -0.38 0.49 -24.75
N ARG A 177 -1.16 -0.60 -24.86
CA ARG A 177 -1.42 -1.26 -26.15
C ARG A 177 -2.20 -0.38 -27.11
N LYS A 178 -3.28 0.24 -26.63
CA LYS A 178 -4.16 1.10 -27.44
C LYS A 178 -3.44 2.36 -27.93
N HIS A 179 -2.73 3.05 -27.05
CA HIS A 179 -2.01 4.28 -27.42
C HIS A 179 -0.72 4.02 -28.19
N GLY A 180 -0.08 2.86 -27.99
CA GLY A 180 1.08 2.46 -28.79
C GLY A 180 0.75 2.08 -30.23
N GLN A 181 -0.52 1.81 -30.56
CA GLN A 181 -1.00 1.55 -31.94
C GLN A 181 -1.39 2.85 -32.66
N GLN A 182 -1.87 3.87 -31.95
CA GLN A 182 -2.20 5.17 -32.56
C GLN A 182 -0.98 5.98 -32.99
N GLN A 183 0.22 5.67 -32.47
CA GLN A 183 1.47 6.31 -32.88
C GLN A 183 2.11 5.71 -34.16
N SER A 184 1.66 4.54 -34.63
CA SER A 184 2.22 3.90 -35.84
C SER A 184 1.53 4.30 -37.15
N ASP A 185 0.42 5.06 -37.11
CA ASP A 185 -0.30 5.49 -38.31
C ASP A 185 0.08 6.90 -38.81
N HIS A 186 1.05 7.55 -38.17
CA HIS A 186 1.65 8.79 -38.68
C HIS A 186 3.15 8.57 -38.91
N ALA A 187 3.48 8.24 -40.15
CA ALA A 187 4.85 8.27 -40.64
C ALA A 187 5.47 9.64 -40.34
N PRO A 188 6.59 9.73 -39.61
CA PRO A 188 7.28 11.00 -39.44
C PRO A 188 7.92 11.37 -40.78
N ALA A 189 7.42 12.43 -41.41
CA ALA A 189 8.12 13.09 -42.50
C ALA A 189 9.49 13.55 -41.99
N HIS A 190 10.57 12.98 -42.53
CA HIS A 190 11.94 13.34 -42.18
C HIS A 190 12.20 14.82 -42.51
N PRO A 191 12.57 15.70 -41.55
CA PRO A 191 13.28 16.92 -41.89
C PRO A 191 14.76 16.56 -42.07
N LYS A 192 15.31 16.83 -43.26
CA LYS A 192 16.75 16.78 -43.51
C LYS A 192 17.42 17.86 -42.65
N VAL A 193 18.22 17.48 -41.67
CA VAL A 193 19.10 18.41 -40.94
C VAL A 193 20.54 18.13 -41.36
N THR A 194 21.11 19.07 -42.12
CA THR A 194 22.54 19.18 -42.37
C THR A 194 23.22 19.62 -41.07
N VAL A 195 24.22 18.86 -40.62
CA VAL A 195 24.97 19.17 -39.40
C VAL A 195 26.19 20.01 -39.77
N GLU A 196 26.22 21.28 -39.36
CA GLU A 196 27.46 22.07 -39.26
C GLU A 196 27.90 22.10 -37.78
N TYR A 197 29.16 21.77 -37.53
CA TYR A 197 29.75 21.63 -36.20
C TYR A 197 30.48 22.91 -35.81
N THR A 198 30.13 23.49 -34.65
CA THR A 198 30.98 24.45 -33.94
C THR A 198 30.97 24.13 -32.44
N PRO A 199 32.13 24.10 -31.74
CA PRO A 199 32.20 23.53 -30.39
C PRO A 199 32.18 24.56 -29.24
N THR A 200 31.67 24.08 -28.10
CA THR A 200 32.01 24.41 -26.69
C THR A 200 31.16 25.46 -25.96
N GLN A 201 30.46 25.07 -24.88
CA GLN A 201 30.80 25.39 -23.48
C GLN A 201 29.87 24.68 -22.47
N LYS A 202 30.46 24.25 -21.34
CA LYS A 202 29.78 23.59 -20.22
C LYS A 202 29.18 24.64 -19.29
N SER A 203 27.94 24.44 -18.84
CA SER A 203 27.49 24.95 -17.54
C SER A 203 26.42 24.06 -16.93
N SER A 204 26.59 23.78 -15.64
CA SER A 204 25.68 23.09 -14.72
C SER A 204 24.38 23.85 -14.51
N LEU A 205 23.25 23.14 -14.38
CA LEU A 205 22.08 23.65 -13.64
C LEU A 205 21.46 22.51 -12.84
N VAL A 206 21.80 22.50 -11.54
CA VAL A 206 20.84 22.24 -10.48
C VAL A 206 19.87 23.43 -10.41
N GLU A 207 18.67 23.18 -9.90
CA GLU A 207 17.58 24.13 -9.63
C GLU A 207 16.63 24.42 -10.81
N ASP A 208 15.55 23.64 -10.85
CA ASP A 208 14.21 24.22 -10.87
C ASP A 208 13.24 23.26 -10.18
N VAL A 209 13.10 23.46 -8.87
CA VAL A 209 12.00 22.96 -8.03
C VAL A 209 11.25 24.21 -7.58
N ILE A 210 9.95 24.31 -7.87
CA ILE A 210 8.90 24.72 -6.92
C ILE A 210 7.51 24.65 -7.59
N GLU A 211 6.60 24.01 -6.82
CA GLU A 211 5.14 24.06 -6.80
C GLU A 211 4.31 23.95 -8.08
N VAL A 212 3.51 22.88 -8.16
CA VAL A 212 2.05 23.02 -7.98
C VAL A 212 1.52 21.83 -7.15
N THR A 213 1.19 22.11 -5.91
CA THR A 213 0.21 21.35 -5.10
C THR A 213 -1.17 21.87 -5.55
N VAL A 214 -2.17 21.06 -5.89
CA VAL A 214 -3.14 20.48 -4.95
C VAL A 214 -4.00 19.46 -5.73
N GLY A 215 -4.07 18.21 -5.23
CA GLY A 215 -5.32 17.44 -5.31
C GLY A 215 -5.31 16.02 -5.90
N ALA A 216 -4.38 15.13 -5.56
CA ALA A 216 -4.66 13.70 -5.31
C ALA A 216 -3.39 12.93 -4.89
N ILE A 217 -3.46 12.34 -3.72
CA ILE A 217 -2.41 11.53 -3.09
C ILE A 217 -2.17 10.24 -3.92
N GLY A 218 -0.94 10.04 -4.39
CA GLY A 218 -0.43 8.74 -4.85
C GLY A 218 -0.21 8.53 -6.35
N SER A 219 -0.03 9.57 -7.16
CA SER A 219 0.24 9.40 -8.59
C SER A 219 1.72 9.14 -8.87
N LEU A 220 2.09 7.87 -8.99
CA LEU A 220 3.38 7.43 -9.58
C LEU A 220 3.40 7.57 -11.11
N PHE A 221 2.27 7.95 -11.74
CA PHE A 221 2.14 8.10 -13.18
C PHE A 221 1.44 9.43 -13.48
N THR A 222 2.23 10.50 -13.62
CA THR A 222 1.74 11.71 -14.28
C THR A 222 2.76 12.07 -15.36
N LEU A 223 2.46 11.70 -16.60
CA LEU A 223 3.13 12.21 -17.79
C LEU A 223 2.32 13.40 -18.32
N GLY A 224 3.02 14.45 -18.75
CA GLY A 224 2.51 15.78 -19.09
C GLY A 224 1.64 15.88 -20.36
N PRO A 225 1.51 17.09 -20.93
CA PRO A 225 0.23 17.76 -21.12
C PRO A 225 -0.48 17.33 -22.39
N GLY A 226 -1.61 16.64 -22.23
CA GLY A 226 -2.66 16.57 -23.23
C GLY A 226 -3.88 17.28 -22.66
N PHE A 227 -4.27 18.42 -23.22
CA PHE A 227 -5.54 19.04 -22.91
C PHE A 227 -6.64 18.23 -23.60
N ASP A 228 -7.36 17.41 -22.83
CA ASP A 228 -8.55 16.68 -23.28
C ASP A 228 -9.82 17.42 -22.84
N PRO A 229 -10.57 18.03 -23.78
CA PRO A 229 -11.82 18.75 -23.49
C PRO A 229 -12.90 17.86 -22.86
N GLU A 230 -12.91 16.56 -23.16
CA GLU A 230 -13.93 15.63 -22.65
C GLU A 230 -13.67 15.29 -21.18
N GLU A 231 -12.41 15.14 -20.79
CA GLU A 231 -12.04 14.90 -19.40
C GLU A 231 -12.35 16.13 -18.51
N GLN A 232 -12.15 17.35 -19.03
CA GLN A 232 -12.51 18.57 -18.31
C GLN A 232 -14.04 18.71 -18.12
N ALA A 233 -14.82 18.32 -19.14
CA ALA A 233 -16.28 18.28 -19.05
C ALA A 233 -16.77 17.25 -18.01
N PHE A 234 -16.14 16.07 -17.97
CA PHE A 234 -16.44 15.03 -16.99
C PHE A 234 -16.10 15.47 -15.56
N GLN A 235 -14.93 16.08 -15.35
CA GLN A 235 -14.53 16.62 -14.05
C GLN A 235 -15.49 17.72 -13.56
N ASN A 236 -15.95 18.59 -14.46
CA ASN A 236 -16.93 19.62 -14.14
C ASN A 236 -18.30 19.02 -13.76
N ALA A 237 -18.68 17.90 -14.37
CA ALA A 237 -19.90 17.16 -14.02
C ALA A 237 -19.80 16.52 -12.63
N ILE A 238 -18.67 15.87 -12.31
CA ILE A 238 -18.39 15.27 -11.00
C ILE A 238 -18.42 16.33 -9.90
N LYS A 239 -17.76 17.49 -10.10
CA LYS A 239 -17.76 18.61 -9.13
C LYS A 239 -19.17 19.17 -8.89
N LYS A 240 -19.99 19.27 -9.94
CA LYS A 240 -21.41 19.68 -9.82
C LYS A 240 -22.24 18.65 -9.03
N GLU A 241 -22.01 17.35 -9.25
CA GLU A 241 -22.63 16.24 -8.50
C GLU A 241 -22.26 16.29 -7.01
N GLU A 242 -20.98 16.45 -6.69
CA GLU A 242 -20.50 16.53 -5.31
C GLU A 242 -21.02 17.78 -4.57
N ALA A 243 -21.07 18.93 -5.25
CA ALA A 243 -21.64 20.15 -4.69
C ALA A 243 -23.14 20.01 -4.39
N LYS A 244 -23.89 19.31 -5.25
CA LYS A 244 -25.31 18.98 -5.02
C LYS A 244 -25.49 18.03 -3.83
N ARG A 245 -24.63 17.00 -3.70
CA ARG A 245 -24.64 16.06 -2.56
C ARG A 245 -24.33 16.77 -1.23
N LYS A 246 -23.33 17.65 -1.20
CA LYS A 246 -22.99 18.47 -0.02
C LYS A 246 -24.07 19.48 0.36
N ARG A 247 -24.81 20.03 -0.62
CA ARG A 247 -25.98 20.91 -0.35
C ARG A 247 -27.15 20.13 0.23
N LYS A 248 -27.38 18.88 -0.19
CA LYS A 248 -28.41 18.00 0.41
C LYS A 248 -28.04 17.54 1.82
N SER A 249 -26.77 17.28 2.11
CA SER A 249 -26.33 16.87 3.46
C SER A 249 -26.31 18.01 4.50
N ARG A 250 -26.41 19.27 4.07
CA ARG A 250 -26.50 20.46 4.94
C ARG A 250 -27.94 20.90 5.22
N LYS A 251 -28.93 20.22 4.64
CA LYS A 251 -30.37 20.48 4.84
C LYS A 251 -31.07 19.40 5.68
N ILE A 252 -30.30 18.55 6.35
CA ILE A 252 -30.74 17.57 7.35
C ILE A 252 -30.13 18.00 8.68
#